data_AF-G8LZS3-F1
#
_entry.id   AF-G8LZS3-F1
#
_cell.length_a   1.000
_cell.length_b   1.000
_cell.length_c   1.000
_cell.angle_alpha   90.00
_cell.angle_beta   90.00
_cell.angle_gamma   90.00
#
_symmetry.space_group_name_H-M   'P 1'
#
loop_
_entity.id
_entity.type
_entity.pdbx_description
1 polymer ?
#
loop_
_entity_poly.entity_id
_entity_poly.type
_entity_poly.pdbx_seq_one_letter_code
_entity_poly.pdbx_strand_id
1 'polypeptide(L)'
;MYNFKLKVKKILFSAFLIGAIVGNMFTAVPAQSAPIKIMPVGDSCTEGMGDPYMGGYRTELYNLYKNAGLNFDFVGSNQQGPSSLPDRDNEGHSGWTIPQIASNIDNWLNTYNPDVVLLWIGGNDILQTGRMNTTGLSNLIDQIFRNKPNIKLFVANYYPWPDVVKPYNEAIPGIVQQKASEGKSVYFVKLSDVQFSPSVDLSSDGLHLNPGGYSKIAKIWFESTISVLREMSNGPVPTPTPSFNVKKGDVNGDGDVNSIDFAYLKRYLLGMDSSFPSPYGSIAADLNNDGRIDSIDYAHLKLILLGMYYEN
;
A
#
# COMPACT_ATOMS: atom_id res chain seq x y z
N MET A 1 68.23 -59.90 -28.59
CA MET A 1 69.33 -59.79 -27.60
C MET A 1 69.12 -58.50 -26.82
N TYR A 2 69.40 -58.55 -25.51
CA TYR A 2 69.34 -57.50 -24.48
C TYR A 2 68.08 -57.40 -23.60
N ASN A 3 68.12 -58.26 -22.57
CA ASN A 3 67.49 -58.08 -21.26
C ASN A 3 68.14 -56.91 -20.51
N PHE A 4 67.36 -56.10 -19.80
CA PHE A 4 67.82 -55.45 -18.56
C PHE A 4 66.70 -55.45 -17.51
N LYS A 5 66.82 -56.35 -16.54
CA LYS A 5 66.14 -56.29 -15.24
C LYS A 5 67.04 -55.55 -14.25
N LEU A 6 66.51 -54.57 -13.53
CA LEU A 6 67.01 -54.10 -12.22
C LEU A 6 65.82 -53.47 -11.46
N LYS A 7 65.15 -54.20 -10.56
CA LYS A 7 65.39 -54.36 -9.11
C LYS A 7 65.20 -53.08 -8.25
N VAL A 8 64.06 -53.08 -7.56
CA VAL A 8 63.83 -52.82 -6.11
C VAL A 8 64.00 -51.38 -5.59
N LYS A 9 62.90 -50.82 -5.05
CA LYS A 9 62.79 -50.47 -3.60
C LYS A 9 61.32 -50.20 -3.20
N LYS A 10 60.81 -51.04 -2.29
CA LYS A 10 59.68 -50.72 -1.42
C LYS A 10 60.16 -49.68 -0.40
N ILE A 11 59.49 -48.54 -0.32
CA ILE A 11 59.44 -47.73 0.91
C ILE A 11 57.96 -47.41 1.13
N LEU A 12 57.41 -48.03 2.18
CA LEU A 12 56.18 -47.61 2.82
C LEU A 12 56.50 -46.34 3.61
N PHE A 13 55.77 -45.27 3.36
CA PHE A 13 55.58 -44.20 4.34
C PHE A 13 54.10 -43.84 4.35
N SER A 14 53.42 -44.27 5.40
CA SER A 14 52.13 -43.78 5.82
C SER A 14 52.29 -42.33 6.26
N ALA A 15 51.54 -41.40 5.66
CA ALA A 15 51.38 -40.05 6.18
C ALA A 15 49.91 -39.62 6.03
N PHE A 16 49.44 -39.03 7.13
CA PHE A 16 48.11 -38.57 7.47
C PHE A 16 47.37 -37.72 6.41
N LEU A 17 46.06 -37.99 6.35
CA LEU A 17 44.92 -37.07 6.20
C LEU A 17 45.23 -35.56 6.06
N ILE A 18 44.63 -34.93 5.04
CA ILE A 18 43.77 -33.71 5.04
C ILE A 18 43.89 -33.04 3.67
N GLY A 19 42.85 -33.19 2.85
CA GLY A 19 42.65 -32.44 1.62
C GLY A 19 41.17 -32.10 1.53
N ALA A 20 40.86 -30.87 1.86
CA ALA A 20 39.54 -30.38 2.22
C ALA A 20 38.50 -30.54 1.11
N ILE A 21 37.28 -30.81 1.57
CA ILE A 21 36.02 -30.79 0.86
C ILE A 21 35.92 -29.48 0.05
N VAL A 22 36.08 -29.55 -1.27
CA VAL A 22 35.60 -28.48 -2.17
C VAL A 22 34.09 -28.67 -2.28
N GLY A 23 33.40 -28.34 -1.20
CA GLY A 23 31.97 -28.16 -1.20
C GLY A 23 31.68 -26.91 -2.00
N ASN A 24 31.04 -27.08 -3.15
CA ASN A 24 30.43 -26.02 -3.93
C ASN A 24 29.52 -25.18 -3.01
N MET A 25 30.06 -24.11 -2.42
CA MET A 25 29.25 -23.03 -1.88
C MET A 25 28.78 -22.17 -3.05
N PHE A 26 27.82 -22.69 -3.81
CA PHE A 26 26.85 -21.81 -4.43
C PHE A 26 25.95 -21.32 -3.30
N THR A 27 26.27 -20.17 -2.73
CA THR A 27 25.26 -19.40 -2.02
C THR A 27 24.18 -19.09 -3.06
N ALA A 28 23.03 -19.75 -2.98
CA ALA A 28 21.87 -19.34 -3.75
C ALA A 28 21.63 -17.87 -3.41
N VAL A 29 21.90 -16.97 -4.36
CA VAL A 29 21.43 -15.59 -4.25
C VAL A 29 19.92 -15.72 -4.14
N PRO A 30 19.28 -15.29 -3.05
CA PRO A 30 17.83 -15.35 -2.96
C PRO A 30 17.28 -14.62 -4.18
N ALA A 31 16.46 -15.32 -4.98
CA ALA A 31 15.83 -14.71 -6.14
C ALA A 31 15.04 -13.49 -5.63
N GLN A 32 15.37 -12.30 -6.15
CA GLN A 32 14.60 -11.10 -5.90
C GLN A 32 13.13 -11.43 -6.21
N SER A 33 12.22 -11.18 -5.27
CA SER A 33 10.79 -11.36 -5.53
C SER A 33 10.40 -10.59 -6.79
N ALA A 34 9.56 -11.20 -7.63
CA ALA A 34 9.07 -10.54 -8.84
C ALA A 34 8.45 -9.18 -8.47
N PRO A 35 8.62 -8.14 -9.32
CA PRO A 35 8.06 -6.83 -9.02
C PRO A 35 6.53 -6.92 -8.94
N ILE A 36 5.94 -6.18 -8.00
CA ILE A 36 4.49 -6.01 -7.92
C ILE A 36 4.04 -5.22 -9.14
N LYS A 37 3.15 -5.80 -9.94
CA LYS A 37 2.58 -5.12 -11.11
C LYS A 37 1.41 -4.25 -10.69
N ILE A 38 1.57 -2.95 -10.84
CA ILE A 38 0.56 -1.96 -10.48
C ILE A 38 0.01 -1.35 -11.77
N MET A 39 -1.30 -1.42 -11.98
CA MET A 39 -1.96 -0.79 -13.13
C MET A 39 -2.72 0.46 -12.69
N PRO A 40 -2.21 1.66 -12.99
CA PRO A 40 -2.97 2.90 -12.85
C PRO A 40 -4.08 2.94 -13.89
N VAL A 41 -5.35 2.89 -13.49
CA VAL A 41 -6.52 2.92 -14.38
C VAL A 41 -7.33 4.17 -14.10
N GLY A 42 -7.64 4.94 -15.13
CA GLY A 42 -8.52 6.08 -14.95
C GLY A 42 -8.74 6.94 -16.19
N ASP A 43 -9.18 8.16 -15.95
CA ASP A 43 -9.39 9.17 -16.99
C ASP A 43 -8.16 10.07 -17.19
N SER A 44 -8.38 11.31 -17.62
CA SER A 44 -7.36 12.35 -17.79
C SER A 44 -6.58 12.63 -16.51
N CYS A 45 -7.16 12.40 -15.34
CA CYS A 45 -6.48 12.58 -14.06
C CYS A 45 -5.36 11.54 -13.86
N THR A 46 -5.54 10.33 -14.39
CA THR A 46 -4.52 9.27 -14.38
C THR A 46 -3.57 9.39 -15.57
N GLU A 47 -4.10 9.75 -16.75
CA GLU A 47 -3.26 10.02 -17.92
C GLU A 47 -2.31 11.21 -17.67
N GLY A 48 -2.74 12.21 -16.90
CA GLY A 48 -1.92 13.29 -16.39
C GLY A 48 -2.18 14.66 -17.04
N MET A 49 -3.36 14.92 -17.58
CA MET A 49 -3.69 16.26 -18.13
C MET A 49 -3.45 17.36 -17.09
N GLY A 50 -3.03 18.55 -17.52
CA GLY A 50 -2.68 19.67 -16.62
C GLY A 50 -1.24 19.63 -16.11
N ASP A 51 -0.60 18.46 -16.09
CA ASP A 51 0.86 18.34 -16.10
C ASP A 51 1.36 18.50 -17.55
N PRO A 52 2.27 19.45 -17.85
CA PRO A 52 2.81 19.66 -19.19
C PRO A 52 3.45 18.42 -19.84
N TYR A 53 3.84 17.44 -19.02
CA TYR A 53 4.48 16.21 -19.49
C TYR A 53 3.64 14.96 -19.23
N MET A 54 2.36 15.12 -18.86
CA MET A 54 1.41 14.01 -18.71
C MET A 54 1.89 12.93 -17.72
N GLY A 55 2.65 13.32 -16.69
CA GLY A 55 3.10 12.41 -15.63
C GLY A 55 2.06 12.25 -14.53
N GLY A 56 1.27 13.30 -14.29
CA GLY A 56 0.23 13.31 -13.27
C GLY A 56 0.79 12.95 -11.89
N TYR A 57 0.00 12.21 -11.11
CA TYR A 57 0.45 11.71 -9.80
C TYR A 57 1.50 10.61 -9.91
N ARG A 58 1.61 9.92 -11.07
CA ARG A 58 2.47 8.75 -11.25
C ARG A 58 3.95 9.10 -11.09
N THR A 59 4.36 10.30 -11.50
CA THR A 59 5.76 10.76 -11.37
C THR A 59 6.22 10.76 -9.92
N GLU A 60 5.49 11.43 -9.03
CA GLU A 60 5.87 11.52 -7.63
C GLU A 60 5.58 10.21 -6.88
N LEU A 61 4.50 9.52 -7.23
CA LEU A 61 4.17 8.22 -6.63
C LEU A 61 5.27 7.18 -6.90
N TYR A 62 5.83 7.17 -8.12
CA TYR A 62 6.96 6.32 -8.48
C TYR A 62 8.15 6.55 -7.53
N ASN A 63 8.52 7.82 -7.33
CA ASN A 63 9.62 8.19 -6.45
C ASN A 63 9.35 7.77 -5.01
N LEU A 64 8.14 8.00 -4.50
CA LEU A 64 7.74 7.61 -3.14
C LEU A 64 7.83 6.09 -2.95
N TYR A 65 7.34 5.28 -3.90
CA TYR A 65 7.46 3.83 -3.83
C TYR A 65 8.92 3.34 -3.92
N LYS A 66 9.75 3.90 -4.81
CA LYS A 66 11.17 3.55 -4.89
C LYS A 66 11.93 3.93 -3.63
N ASN A 67 11.69 5.13 -3.09
CA ASN A 67 12.28 5.59 -1.83
C ASN A 67 11.84 4.73 -0.63
N ALA A 68 10.65 4.15 -0.69
CA ALA A 68 10.14 3.20 0.30
C ALA A 68 10.67 1.77 0.12
N GLY A 69 11.53 1.52 -0.87
CA GLY A 69 12.17 0.23 -1.14
C GLY A 69 11.30 -0.78 -1.88
N LEU A 70 10.17 -0.37 -2.47
CA LEU A 70 9.29 -1.30 -3.18
C LEU A 70 9.90 -1.75 -4.52
N ASN A 71 9.90 -3.06 -4.76
CA ASN A 71 10.09 -3.62 -6.09
C ASN A 71 8.74 -3.69 -6.81
N PHE A 72 8.52 -2.78 -7.75
CA PHE A 72 7.27 -2.66 -8.50
C PHE A 72 7.53 -2.27 -9.96
N ASP A 73 6.52 -2.54 -10.77
CA ASP A 73 6.42 -2.31 -12.21
C ASP A 73 5.04 -1.69 -12.48
N PHE A 74 4.99 -0.46 -13.01
CA PHE A 74 3.74 0.05 -13.55
C PHE A 74 3.44 -0.68 -14.86
N VAL A 75 2.17 -0.98 -15.11
CA VAL A 75 1.77 -1.70 -16.32
C VAL A 75 0.54 -1.08 -16.96
N GLY A 76 0.49 -1.14 -18.28
CA GLY A 76 -0.61 -0.62 -19.09
C GLY A 76 -0.19 -0.32 -20.53
N SER A 77 -1.15 0.03 -21.36
CA SER A 77 -0.96 0.30 -22.79
C SER A 77 -0.52 1.73 -23.10
N ASN A 78 -0.82 2.68 -22.23
CA ASN A 78 -0.42 4.07 -22.37
C ASN A 78 0.95 4.31 -21.72
N GLN A 79 1.79 5.17 -22.32
CA GLN A 79 3.17 5.44 -21.87
C GLN A 79 3.47 6.94 -21.72
N GLN A 80 2.43 7.78 -21.55
CA GLN A 80 2.59 9.22 -21.30
C GLN A 80 3.31 9.49 -19.97
N GLY A 81 4.23 10.46 -19.97
CA GLY A 81 4.96 10.92 -18.78
C GLY A 81 6.28 11.64 -19.11
N PRO A 82 6.86 12.38 -18.15
CA PRO A 82 8.14 13.06 -18.33
C PRO A 82 9.31 12.06 -18.45
N SER A 83 10.44 12.52 -18.98
CA SER A 83 11.67 11.72 -19.03
C SER A 83 12.15 11.29 -17.64
N SER A 84 11.84 12.07 -16.61
CA SER A 84 12.18 11.79 -15.21
C SER A 84 11.35 10.69 -14.57
N LEU A 85 10.21 10.30 -15.15
CA LEU A 85 9.46 9.12 -14.76
C LEU A 85 10.03 7.92 -15.54
N PRO A 86 10.77 6.99 -14.89
CA PRO A 86 11.44 5.90 -15.60
C PRO A 86 10.45 4.91 -16.21
N ASP A 87 9.33 4.70 -15.53
CA ASP A 87 8.28 3.78 -15.92
C ASP A 87 6.97 4.56 -16.12
N ARG A 88 6.55 4.69 -17.37
CA ARG A 88 5.43 5.54 -17.78
C ARG A 88 4.14 4.76 -18.03
N ASP A 89 4.18 3.44 -17.87
CA ASP A 89 3.09 2.57 -18.26
C ASP A 89 1.84 2.85 -17.40
N ASN A 90 0.67 2.94 -18.04
CA ASN A 90 -0.61 3.19 -17.39
C ASN A 90 -1.81 2.85 -18.30
N GLU A 91 -3.01 2.87 -17.71
CA GLU A 91 -4.31 2.81 -18.39
C GLU A 91 -5.15 4.05 -18.05
N GLY A 92 -4.52 5.23 -18.11
CA GLY A 92 -5.19 6.53 -18.10
C GLY A 92 -5.66 6.90 -19.51
N HIS A 93 -6.94 7.27 -19.64
CA HIS A 93 -7.55 7.61 -20.93
C HIS A 93 -8.39 8.90 -20.82
N SER A 94 -7.86 10.02 -21.30
CA SER A 94 -8.54 11.32 -21.20
C SER A 94 -9.95 11.32 -21.78
N GLY A 95 -10.89 11.86 -21.01
CA GLY A 95 -12.30 11.93 -21.39
C GLY A 95 -13.09 10.63 -21.26
N TRP A 96 -12.48 9.53 -20.78
CA TRP A 96 -13.19 8.27 -20.65
C TRP A 96 -14.07 8.20 -19.41
N THR A 97 -15.21 7.54 -19.58
CA THR A 97 -16.24 7.25 -18.56
C THR A 97 -16.10 5.82 -18.04
N ILE A 98 -16.81 5.50 -16.96
CA ILE A 98 -16.86 4.14 -16.39
C ILE A 98 -17.22 3.08 -17.45
N PRO A 99 -18.26 3.24 -18.30
CA PRO A 99 -18.59 2.25 -19.32
C PRO A 99 -17.48 2.02 -20.36
N GLN A 100 -16.71 3.05 -20.70
CA GLN A 100 -15.61 2.94 -21.65
C GLN A 100 -14.43 2.16 -21.04
N ILE A 101 -14.09 2.42 -19.78
CA ILE A 101 -13.13 1.60 -19.03
C ILE A 101 -13.64 0.15 -18.92
N ALA A 102 -14.89 -0.05 -18.52
CA ALA A 102 -15.51 -1.38 -18.39
C ALA A 102 -15.49 -2.19 -19.69
N SER A 103 -15.58 -1.52 -20.84
CA SER A 103 -15.53 -2.18 -22.16
C SER A 103 -14.14 -2.71 -22.53
N ASN A 104 -13.07 -2.26 -21.86
CA ASN A 104 -11.69 -2.58 -22.19
C ASN A 104 -10.92 -3.26 -21.05
N ILE A 105 -11.33 -3.08 -19.80
CA ILE A 105 -10.61 -3.51 -18.60
C ILE A 105 -10.26 -5.00 -18.61
N ASP A 106 -11.14 -5.86 -19.14
CA ASP A 106 -10.87 -7.30 -19.22
C ASP A 106 -9.66 -7.61 -20.10
N ASN A 107 -9.50 -6.90 -21.22
CA ASN A 107 -8.35 -7.08 -22.11
C ASN A 107 -7.06 -6.60 -21.45
N TRP A 108 -7.10 -5.47 -20.75
CA TRP A 108 -5.93 -4.94 -20.03
C TRP A 108 -5.51 -5.85 -18.89
N LEU A 109 -6.46 -6.31 -18.07
CA LEU A 109 -6.20 -7.25 -16.97
C LEU A 109 -5.57 -8.56 -17.46
N ASN A 110 -6.02 -9.07 -18.62
CA ASN A 110 -5.47 -10.27 -19.24
C ASN A 110 -4.08 -10.04 -19.85
N THR A 111 -3.88 -8.89 -20.50
CA THR A 111 -2.63 -8.58 -21.22
C THR A 111 -1.48 -8.28 -20.27
N TYR A 112 -1.71 -7.40 -19.30
CA TYR A 112 -0.65 -6.89 -18.43
C TYR A 112 -0.50 -7.69 -17.13
N ASN A 113 -1.54 -8.46 -16.79
CA ASN A 113 -1.60 -9.29 -15.60
C ASN A 113 -1.19 -8.55 -14.30
N PRO A 114 -1.88 -7.46 -13.92
CA PRO A 114 -1.53 -6.71 -12.72
C PRO A 114 -1.90 -7.47 -11.44
N ASP A 115 -1.11 -7.23 -10.39
CA ASP A 115 -1.38 -7.65 -9.01
C ASP A 115 -2.23 -6.60 -8.27
N VAL A 116 -2.10 -5.33 -8.67
CA VAL A 116 -2.76 -4.17 -8.08
C VAL A 116 -3.36 -3.29 -9.15
N VAL A 117 -4.56 -2.76 -8.91
CA VAL A 117 -5.16 -1.69 -9.71
C VAL A 117 -5.37 -0.45 -8.84
N LEU A 118 -4.93 0.70 -9.34
CA LEU A 118 -5.27 2.03 -8.79
C LEU A 118 -6.36 2.62 -9.68
N LEU A 119 -7.62 2.55 -9.26
CA LEU A 119 -8.78 2.99 -10.04
C LEU A 119 -9.22 4.40 -9.63
N TRP A 120 -9.17 5.33 -10.58
CA TRP A 120 -9.67 6.70 -10.41
C TRP A 120 -10.51 7.11 -11.63
N ILE A 121 -11.83 6.96 -11.52
CA ILE A 121 -12.76 7.09 -12.65
C ILE A 121 -14.13 7.59 -12.20
N GLY A 122 -14.95 8.06 -13.15
CA GLY A 122 -16.35 8.43 -12.95
C GLY A 122 -16.63 9.93 -12.99
N GLY A 123 -15.58 10.76 -12.94
CA GLY A 123 -15.70 12.22 -13.08
C GLY A 123 -16.29 12.60 -14.44
N ASN A 124 -15.85 11.96 -15.52
CA ASN A 124 -16.39 12.19 -16.86
C ASN A 124 -17.85 11.76 -17.02
N ASP A 125 -18.32 10.72 -16.33
CA ASP A 125 -19.75 10.35 -16.35
C ASP A 125 -20.59 11.56 -15.90
N ILE A 126 -20.12 12.29 -14.88
CA ILE A 126 -20.79 13.49 -14.35
C ILE A 126 -20.61 14.67 -15.30
N LEU A 127 -19.38 14.97 -15.72
CA LEU A 127 -19.08 16.16 -16.53
C LEU A 127 -19.71 16.11 -17.92
N GLN A 128 -19.87 14.92 -18.49
CA GLN A 128 -20.42 14.74 -19.84
C GLN A 128 -21.93 14.52 -19.85
N THR A 129 -22.47 13.84 -18.82
CA THR A 129 -23.90 13.45 -18.81
C THR A 129 -24.73 14.17 -17.75
N GLY A 130 -24.10 14.87 -16.81
CA GLY A 130 -24.73 15.48 -15.65
C GLY A 130 -25.20 14.48 -14.59
N ARG A 131 -24.78 13.21 -14.67
CA ARG A 131 -25.26 12.13 -13.80
C ARG A 131 -24.11 11.35 -13.17
N MET A 132 -24.23 11.07 -11.89
CA MET A 132 -23.34 10.14 -11.20
C MET A 132 -23.64 8.71 -11.64
N ASN A 133 -22.59 7.91 -11.86
CA ASN A 133 -22.72 6.52 -12.26
C ASN A 133 -22.25 5.55 -11.17
N THR A 134 -22.87 5.63 -10.00
CA THR A 134 -22.53 4.81 -8.83
C THR A 134 -22.77 3.32 -9.08
N THR A 135 -23.85 2.98 -9.79
CA THR A 135 -24.13 1.60 -10.24
C THR A 135 -23.04 1.10 -11.19
N GLY A 136 -22.60 1.93 -12.14
CA GLY A 136 -21.50 1.61 -13.05
C GLY A 136 -20.21 1.33 -12.30
N LEU A 137 -19.84 2.17 -11.32
CA LEU A 137 -18.64 1.97 -10.51
C LEU A 137 -18.70 0.64 -9.74
N SER A 138 -19.83 0.36 -9.09
CA SER A 138 -20.05 -0.90 -8.37
C SER A 138 -19.90 -2.12 -9.29
N ASN A 139 -20.48 -2.06 -10.49
CA ASN A 139 -20.39 -3.12 -11.49
C ASN A 139 -18.97 -3.28 -12.06
N LEU A 140 -18.24 -2.19 -12.25
CA LEU A 140 -16.85 -2.21 -12.71
C LEU A 140 -15.94 -2.88 -11.66
N ILE A 141 -16.12 -2.58 -10.37
CA ILE A 141 -15.43 -3.29 -9.29
C ILE A 141 -15.74 -4.79 -9.36
N ASP A 142 -17.01 -5.16 -9.53
CA ASP A 142 -17.40 -6.57 -9.68
C ASP A 142 -16.79 -7.25 -10.90
N GLN A 143 -16.68 -6.54 -12.02
CA GLN A 143 -16.04 -7.04 -13.24
C GLN A 143 -14.55 -7.30 -13.02
N ILE A 144 -13.81 -6.36 -12.41
CA ILE A 144 -12.39 -6.51 -12.10
C ILE A 144 -12.16 -7.78 -11.25
N PHE A 145 -12.94 -7.98 -10.18
CA PHE A 145 -12.80 -9.16 -9.32
C PHE A 145 -13.29 -10.46 -9.97
N ARG A 146 -14.24 -10.41 -10.91
CA ARG A 146 -14.61 -11.60 -11.71
C ARG A 146 -13.46 -12.08 -12.58
N ASN A 147 -12.67 -11.15 -13.14
CA ASN A 147 -11.53 -11.46 -13.99
C ASN A 147 -10.30 -11.88 -13.15
N LYS A 148 -9.99 -11.10 -12.10
CA LYS A 148 -8.86 -11.35 -11.18
C LYS A 148 -9.33 -11.41 -9.72
N PRO A 149 -9.78 -12.58 -9.22
CA PRO A 149 -10.32 -12.71 -7.86
C PRO A 149 -9.34 -12.34 -6.73
N ASN A 150 -8.04 -12.45 -6.97
CA ASN A 150 -6.99 -12.20 -5.96
C ASN A 150 -6.35 -10.81 -6.07
N ILE A 151 -6.81 -9.95 -6.98
CA ILE A 151 -6.23 -8.62 -7.17
C ILE A 151 -6.45 -7.72 -5.95
N LYS A 152 -5.51 -6.79 -5.68
CA LYS A 152 -5.75 -5.69 -4.75
C LYS A 152 -6.27 -4.48 -5.53
N LEU A 153 -7.47 -4.00 -5.20
CA LEU A 153 -8.10 -2.88 -5.89
C LEU A 153 -8.18 -1.67 -4.98
N PHE A 154 -7.57 -0.55 -5.37
CA PHE A 154 -7.73 0.73 -4.70
C PHE A 154 -8.65 1.61 -5.52
N VAL A 155 -9.71 2.15 -4.91
CA VAL A 155 -10.69 3.00 -5.58
C VAL A 155 -10.65 4.39 -4.97
N ALA A 156 -10.30 5.38 -5.78
CA ALA A 156 -10.19 6.76 -5.35
C ALA A 156 -11.45 7.57 -5.62
N ASN A 157 -11.71 8.55 -4.74
CA ASN A 157 -12.55 9.69 -5.09
C ASN A 157 -11.71 10.82 -5.74
N TYR A 158 -12.32 11.96 -6.06
CA TYR A 158 -11.65 13.10 -6.68
C TYR A 158 -11.24 14.16 -5.66
N TYR A 159 -10.22 14.96 -6.01
CA TYR A 159 -10.03 16.28 -5.38
C TYR A 159 -11.32 17.11 -5.54
N PRO A 160 -11.62 18.06 -4.63
CA PRO A 160 -12.94 18.68 -4.54
C PRO A 160 -13.19 19.78 -5.60
N TRP A 161 -12.90 19.49 -6.89
CA TRP A 161 -13.09 20.39 -8.01
C TRP A 161 -13.40 19.66 -9.33
N PRO A 162 -14.31 20.19 -10.17
CA PRO A 162 -15.26 21.26 -9.85
C PRO A 162 -16.33 20.78 -8.86
N ASP A 163 -17.05 21.69 -8.22
CA ASP A 163 -17.99 21.37 -7.13
C ASP A 163 -19.01 20.26 -7.44
N VAL A 164 -19.35 20.06 -8.71
CA VAL A 164 -20.25 19.00 -9.19
C VAL A 164 -19.75 17.58 -8.89
N VAL A 165 -18.45 17.36 -8.64
CA VAL A 165 -17.92 16.03 -8.28
C VAL A 165 -18.10 15.68 -6.80
N LYS A 166 -18.39 16.66 -5.93
CA LYS A 166 -18.48 16.44 -4.47
C LYS A 166 -19.54 15.40 -4.08
N PRO A 167 -20.77 15.42 -4.63
CA PRO A 167 -21.75 14.38 -4.32
C PRO A 167 -21.30 12.97 -4.73
N TYR A 168 -20.50 12.86 -5.80
CA TYR A 168 -19.94 11.57 -6.20
C TYR A 168 -18.84 11.12 -5.24
N ASN A 169 -18.00 12.04 -4.78
CA ASN A 169 -16.99 11.75 -3.75
C ASN A 169 -17.61 11.21 -2.46
N GLU A 170 -18.79 11.70 -2.07
CA GLU A 170 -19.54 11.23 -0.90
C GLU A 170 -20.12 9.82 -1.08
N ALA A 171 -20.43 9.42 -2.32
CA ALA A 171 -21.01 8.11 -2.61
C ALA A 171 -19.99 6.96 -2.66
N ILE A 172 -18.76 7.24 -3.14
CA ILE A 172 -17.72 6.22 -3.36
C ILE A 172 -17.38 5.39 -2.09
N PRO A 173 -17.19 5.97 -0.89
CA PRO A 173 -16.86 5.21 0.31
C PRO A 173 -17.88 4.10 0.62
N GLY A 174 -19.17 4.39 0.46
CA GLY A 174 -20.24 3.41 0.71
C GLY A 174 -20.20 2.23 -0.27
N ILE A 175 -19.89 2.51 -1.55
CA ILE A 175 -19.73 1.48 -2.58
C ILE A 175 -18.54 0.58 -2.24
N VAL A 176 -17.39 1.18 -1.91
CA VAL A 176 -16.18 0.42 -1.56
C VAL A 176 -16.40 -0.40 -0.28
N GLN A 177 -17.00 0.19 0.75
CA GLN A 177 -17.29 -0.49 2.02
C GLN A 177 -18.22 -1.69 1.82
N GLN A 178 -19.23 -1.57 0.95
CA GLN A 178 -20.10 -2.68 0.60
C GLN A 178 -19.28 -3.82 -0.03
N LYS A 179 -18.45 -3.53 -1.03
CA LYS A 179 -17.62 -4.53 -1.71
C LYS A 179 -16.57 -5.17 -0.79
N ALA A 180 -16.01 -4.41 0.15
CA ALA A 180 -15.14 -4.94 1.18
C ALA A 180 -15.88 -5.89 2.14
N SER A 181 -17.13 -5.56 2.51
CA SER A 181 -17.97 -6.44 3.35
C SER A 181 -18.36 -7.76 2.66
N GLU A 182 -18.34 -7.78 1.33
CA GLU A 182 -18.50 -8.99 0.50
C GLU A 182 -17.21 -9.83 0.43
N GLY A 183 -16.15 -9.45 1.17
CA GLY A 183 -14.88 -10.17 1.24
C GLY A 183 -13.88 -9.82 0.13
N LYS A 184 -14.16 -8.81 -0.70
CA LYS A 184 -13.24 -8.38 -1.76
C LYS A 184 -12.06 -7.60 -1.19
N SER A 185 -10.87 -7.80 -1.74
CA SER A 185 -9.67 -7.03 -1.38
C SER A 185 -9.68 -5.64 -2.03
N VAL A 186 -10.66 -4.82 -1.65
CA VAL A 186 -10.89 -3.47 -2.19
C VAL A 186 -10.74 -2.42 -1.09
N TYR A 187 -10.07 -1.32 -1.41
CA TYR A 187 -9.68 -0.28 -0.45
C TYR A 187 -10.07 1.09 -0.99
N PHE A 188 -10.54 1.96 -0.11
CA PHE A 188 -10.90 3.32 -0.47
C PHE A 188 -9.71 4.26 -0.34
N VAL A 189 -9.49 5.13 -1.33
CA VAL A 189 -8.45 6.17 -1.32
C VAL A 189 -9.12 7.55 -1.36
N LYS A 190 -8.98 8.29 -0.25
CA LYS A 190 -9.69 9.55 -0.04
C LYS A 190 -8.90 10.75 -0.57
N LEU A 191 -8.71 10.82 -1.88
CA LEU A 191 -8.03 11.95 -2.54
C LEU A 191 -8.67 13.32 -2.25
N SER A 192 -9.95 13.35 -1.88
CA SER A 192 -10.65 14.56 -1.43
C SER A 192 -10.05 15.21 -0.18
N ASP A 193 -9.24 14.49 0.61
CA ASP A 193 -8.58 15.03 1.81
C ASP A 193 -7.34 15.89 1.49
N VAL A 194 -7.01 16.02 0.20
CA VAL A 194 -5.96 16.91 -0.25
C VAL A 194 -6.23 18.34 0.21
N GLN A 195 -5.19 18.99 0.76
CA GLN A 195 -5.19 20.42 1.06
C GLN A 195 -5.22 21.20 -0.27
N PHE A 196 -6.42 21.41 -0.79
CA PHE A 196 -6.69 21.93 -2.14
C PHE A 196 -6.92 23.43 -2.16
N SER A 197 -6.29 24.12 -3.10
CA SER A 197 -6.60 25.49 -3.48
C SER A 197 -6.63 25.63 -5.00
N PRO A 198 -7.78 26.03 -5.62
CA PRO A 198 -7.87 26.18 -7.07
C PRO A 198 -6.79 27.09 -7.67
N SER A 199 -6.42 28.17 -6.97
CA SER A 199 -5.41 29.13 -7.46
C SER A 199 -3.97 28.62 -7.39
N VAL A 200 -3.73 27.52 -6.67
CA VAL A 200 -2.40 26.93 -6.45
C VAL A 200 -2.26 25.60 -7.16
N ASP A 201 -3.31 24.79 -7.18
CA ASP A 201 -3.22 23.37 -7.52
C ASP A 201 -3.76 23.05 -8.91
N LEU A 202 -4.50 23.96 -9.55
CA LEU A 202 -4.98 23.77 -10.92
C LEU A 202 -3.96 24.23 -11.95
N SER A 203 -4.01 23.58 -13.11
CA SER A 203 -3.30 24.00 -14.30
C SER A 203 -4.00 25.20 -14.95
N SER A 204 -3.40 25.73 -16.02
CA SER A 204 -3.98 26.84 -16.79
C SER A 204 -5.32 26.51 -17.46
N ASP A 205 -5.70 25.23 -17.57
CA ASP A 205 -7.01 24.83 -18.09
C ASP A 205 -8.16 25.00 -17.09
N GLY A 206 -7.85 25.32 -15.82
CA GLY A 206 -8.84 25.55 -14.77
C GLY A 206 -9.62 24.30 -14.33
N LEU A 207 -9.21 23.10 -14.73
CA LEU A 207 -9.90 21.85 -14.43
C LEU A 207 -8.96 20.79 -13.86
N HIS A 208 -7.85 20.54 -14.54
CA HIS A 208 -6.90 19.51 -14.14
C HIS A 208 -5.84 20.07 -13.19
N LEU A 209 -5.24 19.18 -12.41
CA LEU A 209 -4.17 19.56 -11.49
C LEU A 209 -2.92 19.96 -12.26
N ASN A 210 -2.17 20.90 -11.72
CA ASN A 210 -0.79 21.14 -12.14
C ASN A 210 0.14 20.13 -11.44
N PRO A 211 1.45 20.09 -11.77
CA PRO A 211 2.39 19.16 -11.13
C PRO A 211 2.45 19.24 -9.60
N GLY A 212 2.24 20.43 -9.02
CA GLY A 212 2.19 20.62 -7.57
C GLY A 212 0.95 19.98 -6.94
N GLY A 213 -0.23 20.17 -7.54
CA GLY A 213 -1.46 19.50 -7.14
C GLY A 213 -1.35 17.98 -7.26
N TYR A 214 -0.81 17.48 -8.38
CA TYR A 214 -0.57 16.05 -8.58
C TYR A 214 0.41 15.45 -7.56
N SER A 215 1.43 16.19 -7.14
CA SER A 215 2.36 15.74 -6.10
C SER A 215 1.66 15.55 -4.75
N LYS A 216 0.64 16.37 -4.43
CA LYS A 216 -0.18 16.15 -3.22
C LYS A 216 -1.04 14.89 -3.34
N ILE A 217 -1.65 14.67 -4.50
CA ILE A 217 -2.42 13.45 -4.80
C ILE A 217 -1.55 12.20 -4.69
N ALA A 218 -0.32 12.25 -5.20
CA ALA A 218 0.64 11.15 -5.10
C ALA A 218 0.93 10.76 -3.65
N LYS A 219 1.01 11.72 -2.71
CA LYS A 219 1.22 11.44 -1.28
C LYS A 219 0.04 10.68 -0.68
N ILE A 220 -1.20 11.06 -0.99
CA ILE A 220 -2.39 10.36 -0.48
C ILE A 220 -2.44 8.94 -1.05
N TRP A 221 -2.15 8.76 -2.35
CA TRP A 221 -2.02 7.43 -2.94
C TRP A 221 -0.98 6.59 -2.21
N PHE A 222 0.22 7.13 -2.00
CA PHE A 222 1.30 6.46 -1.30
C PHE A 222 0.89 6.02 0.11
N GLU A 223 0.39 6.96 0.92
CA GLU A 223 -0.06 6.71 2.30
C GLU A 223 -1.17 5.65 2.36
N SER A 224 -2.07 5.65 1.38
CA SER A 224 -3.21 4.72 1.34
C SER A 224 -2.84 3.31 0.84
N THR A 225 -1.69 3.15 0.18
CA THR A 225 -1.34 1.89 -0.53
C THR A 225 -0.12 1.19 0.05
N ILE A 226 0.84 1.92 0.63
CA ILE A 226 2.17 1.41 0.93
C ILE A 226 2.18 0.22 1.91
N SER A 227 1.27 0.17 2.88
CA SER A 227 1.18 -0.95 3.83
C SER A 227 0.84 -2.26 3.12
N VAL A 228 -0.24 -2.26 2.32
CA VAL A 228 -0.68 -3.42 1.53
C VAL A 228 0.40 -3.84 0.53
N LEU A 229 1.04 -2.88 -0.15
CA LEU A 229 2.11 -3.18 -1.11
C LEU A 229 3.33 -3.81 -0.44
N ARG A 230 3.70 -3.39 0.78
CA ARG A 230 4.77 -4.01 1.56
C ARG A 230 4.42 -5.43 1.98
N GLU A 231 3.18 -5.66 2.41
CA GLU A 231 2.69 -7.01 2.74
C GLU A 231 2.80 -7.95 1.53
N MET A 232 2.41 -7.47 0.34
CA MET A 232 2.54 -8.24 -0.91
C MET A 232 4.00 -8.54 -1.26
N SER A 233 4.90 -7.58 -1.06
CA SER A 233 6.33 -7.73 -1.40
C SER A 233 7.06 -8.78 -0.55
N ASN A 234 6.54 -9.11 0.63
CA ASN A 234 7.23 -9.95 1.61
C ASN A 234 6.75 -11.43 1.63
N GLY A 235 5.72 -11.81 0.86
CA GLY A 235 5.14 -13.17 0.87
C GLY A 235 4.48 -13.54 2.22
N PRO A 236 3.85 -14.73 2.37
CA PRO A 236 3.26 -15.15 3.63
C PRO A 236 4.38 -15.54 4.61
N VAL A 237 4.95 -14.54 5.26
CA VAL A 237 5.77 -14.70 6.46
C VAL A 237 4.82 -14.68 7.66
N PRO A 238 4.97 -15.56 8.67
CA PRO A 238 4.19 -15.47 9.89
C PRO A 238 4.31 -14.05 10.44
N THR A 239 3.16 -13.40 10.60
CA THR A 239 2.95 -12.03 11.03
C THR A 239 3.95 -11.60 12.11
N PRO A 240 4.91 -10.68 11.84
CA PRO A 240 5.21 -9.69 12.84
C PRO A 240 3.99 -8.76 12.87
N THR A 241 3.33 -8.74 14.03
CA THR A 241 2.29 -7.78 14.38
C THR A 241 2.68 -6.38 13.90
N PRO A 242 1.79 -5.61 13.25
CA PRO A 242 2.13 -4.29 12.76
C PRO A 242 2.68 -3.44 13.91
N SER A 243 3.96 -3.04 13.82
CA SER A 243 4.52 -2.04 14.72
C SER A 243 4.07 -0.66 14.22
N PHE A 244 2.81 -0.34 14.48
CA PHE A 244 2.48 1.04 14.81
C PHE A 244 3.10 1.28 16.19
N ASN A 245 3.88 2.34 16.37
CA ASN A 245 4.36 2.74 17.69
C ASN A 245 3.15 3.21 18.52
N VAL A 246 2.34 2.25 18.98
CA VAL A 246 1.32 2.46 20.00
C VAL A 246 2.09 2.66 21.29
N LYS A 247 2.08 3.88 21.80
CA LYS A 247 2.71 4.21 23.07
C LYS A 247 1.94 3.47 24.17
N LYS A 248 2.60 2.53 24.84
CA LYS A 248 1.97 1.77 25.94
C LYS A 248 1.53 2.73 27.04
N GLY A 249 0.30 2.56 27.50
CA GLY A 249 -0.34 3.44 28.47
C GLY A 249 -1.06 4.67 27.90
N ASP A 250 -0.96 4.99 26.60
CA ASP A 250 -1.71 6.08 25.95
C ASP A 250 -3.01 5.52 25.34
N VAL A 251 -4.04 5.39 26.19
CA VAL A 251 -5.29 4.70 25.81
C VAL A 251 -6.29 5.65 25.15
N ASN A 252 -6.11 6.95 25.30
CA ASN A 252 -6.95 7.96 24.63
C ASN A 252 -6.34 8.45 23.30
N GLY A 253 -5.07 8.13 23.02
CA GLY A 253 -4.38 8.43 21.77
C GLY A 253 -3.94 9.89 21.64
N ASP A 254 -3.77 10.60 22.76
CA ASP A 254 -3.38 12.01 22.76
C ASP A 254 -1.86 12.23 22.70
N GLY A 255 -1.08 11.15 22.77
CA GLY A 255 0.38 11.14 22.71
C GLY A 255 1.07 11.18 24.07
N ASP A 256 0.36 11.42 25.16
CA ASP A 256 0.85 11.47 26.53
C ASP A 256 0.40 10.24 27.34
N VAL A 257 1.17 9.87 28.37
CA VAL A 257 0.77 8.81 29.31
C VAL A 257 0.61 9.45 30.67
N ASN A 258 -0.62 9.68 31.09
CA ASN A 258 -0.91 10.48 32.28
C ASN A 258 -2.13 9.97 33.06
N SER A 259 -2.61 10.78 34.02
CA SER A 259 -3.75 10.43 34.87
C SER A 259 -5.08 10.25 34.12
N ILE A 260 -5.19 10.79 32.90
CA ILE A 260 -6.36 10.65 32.04
C ILE A 260 -6.45 9.21 31.53
N ASP A 261 -5.34 8.64 31.06
CA ASP A 261 -5.28 7.24 30.63
C ASP A 261 -5.60 6.28 31.75
N PHE A 262 -5.07 6.57 32.94
CA PHE A 262 -5.37 5.82 34.15
C PHE A 262 -6.86 5.82 34.50
N ALA A 263 -7.55 6.95 34.28
CA ALA A 263 -8.99 7.04 34.48
C ALA A 263 -9.76 6.22 33.44
N TYR A 264 -9.38 6.26 32.17
CA TYR A 264 -10.01 5.44 31.12
C TYR A 264 -9.80 3.94 31.37
N LEU A 265 -8.59 3.52 31.71
CA LEU A 265 -8.32 2.12 32.06
C LEU A 265 -9.15 1.66 33.26
N LYS A 266 -9.27 2.50 34.29
CA LYS A 266 -10.14 2.21 35.45
C LYS A 266 -11.61 2.05 35.06
N ARG A 267 -12.14 2.96 34.24
CA ARG A 267 -13.55 2.93 33.79
C ARG A 267 -13.83 1.68 32.95
N TYR A 268 -12.89 1.30 32.09
CA TYR A 268 -12.95 0.06 31.31
C TYR A 268 -12.98 -1.18 32.22
N LEU A 269 -12.07 -1.28 33.20
CA LEU A 269 -12.03 -2.42 34.14
C LEU A 269 -13.25 -2.52 35.06
N LEU A 270 -13.90 -1.39 35.34
CA LEU A 270 -15.14 -1.34 36.10
C LEU A 270 -16.39 -1.57 35.23
N GLY A 271 -16.25 -1.81 33.93
CA GLY A 271 -17.35 -2.01 33.00
C GLY A 271 -18.19 -0.76 32.75
N MET A 272 -17.67 0.43 33.08
CA MET A 272 -18.34 1.70 32.83
C MET A 272 -18.23 2.14 31.37
N ASP A 273 -17.15 1.73 30.71
CA ASP A 273 -16.94 1.88 29.26
C ASP A 273 -16.63 0.51 28.66
N SER A 274 -17.15 0.22 27.47
CA SER A 274 -16.86 -1.02 26.73
C SER A 274 -15.68 -0.90 25.77
N SER A 275 -15.12 0.30 25.61
CA SER A 275 -14.03 0.60 24.68
C SER A 275 -13.26 1.85 25.11
N PHE A 276 -12.09 2.05 24.51
CA PHE A 276 -11.26 3.23 24.72
C PHE A 276 -11.51 4.30 23.66
N PRO A 277 -11.20 5.59 23.94
CA PRO A 277 -11.35 6.67 22.96
C PRO A 277 -10.47 6.50 21.71
N SER A 278 -9.27 5.93 21.87
CA SER A 278 -8.38 5.63 20.75
C SER A 278 -8.78 4.31 20.06
N PRO A 279 -8.75 4.23 18.72
CA PRO A 279 -8.91 2.96 18.00
C PRO A 279 -7.81 1.94 18.35
N TYR A 280 -6.72 2.37 19.00
CA TYR A 280 -5.62 1.53 19.49
C TYR A 280 -5.60 1.40 21.01
N GLY A 281 -6.59 1.92 21.72
CA GLY A 281 -6.57 2.01 23.19
C GLY A 281 -6.50 0.66 23.88
N SER A 282 -7.09 -0.40 23.30
CA SER A 282 -6.96 -1.76 23.83
C SER A 282 -5.54 -2.31 23.73
N ILE A 283 -4.78 -1.91 22.70
CA ILE A 283 -3.37 -2.31 22.52
C ILE A 283 -2.47 -1.51 23.47
N ALA A 284 -2.78 -0.22 23.68
CA ALA A 284 -2.08 0.63 24.64
C ALA A 284 -2.35 0.22 26.10
N ALA A 285 -3.54 -0.31 26.38
CA ALA A 285 -3.99 -0.73 27.71
C ALA A 285 -3.39 -2.06 28.20
N ASP A 286 -3.04 -2.98 27.30
CA ASP A 286 -2.34 -4.24 27.63
C ASP A 286 -0.85 -3.96 27.87
N LEU A 287 -0.48 -3.63 29.10
CA LEU A 287 0.85 -3.14 29.46
C LEU A 287 1.87 -4.26 29.67
N ASN A 288 1.41 -5.46 30.01
CA ASN A 288 2.27 -6.63 30.19
C ASN A 288 2.34 -7.53 28.93
N ASN A 289 1.59 -7.21 27.87
CA ASN A 289 1.47 -7.94 26.60
C ASN A 289 0.94 -9.38 26.75
N ASP A 290 0.07 -9.63 27.72
CA ASP A 290 -0.53 -10.95 27.94
C ASP A 290 -1.84 -11.17 27.16
N GLY A 291 -2.29 -10.14 26.43
CA GLY A 291 -3.51 -10.16 25.61
C GLY A 291 -4.80 -9.97 26.41
N ARG A 292 -4.72 -9.70 27.71
CA ARG A 292 -5.84 -9.30 28.58
C ARG A 292 -5.65 -7.84 28.99
N ILE A 293 -6.76 -7.22 29.39
CA ILE A 293 -6.75 -5.89 29.99
C ILE A 293 -7.38 -6.08 31.36
N ASP A 294 -6.55 -6.16 32.38
CA ASP A 294 -6.98 -6.47 33.74
C ASP A 294 -6.27 -5.61 34.82
N SER A 295 -6.40 -6.03 36.08
CA SER A 295 -5.86 -5.28 37.22
C SER A 295 -4.32 -5.25 37.24
N ILE A 296 -3.67 -6.15 36.52
CA ILE A 296 -2.21 -6.19 36.36
C ILE A 296 -1.78 -5.00 35.50
N ASP A 297 -2.44 -4.74 34.37
CA ASP A 297 -2.15 -3.58 33.52
C ASP A 297 -2.38 -2.26 34.24
N TYR A 298 -3.46 -2.19 35.02
CA TYR A 298 -3.75 -1.03 35.85
C TYR A 298 -2.65 -0.75 36.89
N ALA A 299 -2.05 -1.80 37.46
CA ALA A 299 -0.91 -1.67 38.36
C ALA A 299 0.36 -1.20 37.60
N HIS A 300 0.60 -1.72 36.39
CA HIS A 300 1.72 -1.28 35.55
C HIS A 300 1.58 0.20 35.15
N LEU A 301 0.39 0.65 34.75
CA LEU A 301 0.16 2.05 34.39
C LEU A 301 0.43 2.95 35.60
N LYS A 302 0.01 2.52 36.79
CA LYS A 302 0.31 3.23 38.04
C LYS A 302 1.81 3.34 38.29
N LEU A 303 2.58 2.28 38.06
CA LEU A 303 4.04 2.29 38.24
C LEU A 303 4.73 3.23 37.25
N ILE A 304 4.25 3.29 36.00
CA ILE A 304 4.72 4.23 34.99
C ILE A 304 4.47 5.67 35.44
N LEU A 305 3.26 5.99 35.91
CA LEU A 305 2.93 7.34 36.42
C LEU A 305 3.71 7.73 37.69
N LEU A 306 4.20 6.75 38.45
CA LEU A 306 5.05 6.96 39.61
C LEU A 306 6.55 7.08 39.24
N GLY A 307 6.91 6.94 37.96
CA GLY A 307 8.30 6.98 37.50
C GLY A 307 9.12 5.76 37.95
N MET A 308 8.45 4.66 38.29
CA MET A 308 9.07 3.44 38.82
C MET A 308 9.34 2.38 37.73
N TYR A 309 9.01 2.69 36.48
CA TYR A 309 9.19 1.82 35.31
C TYR A 309 9.85 2.65 34.19
N TYR A 310 11.00 2.21 33.68
CA TYR A 310 11.64 2.78 32.48
C TYR A 310 11.58 1.73 31.37
N GLU A 311 11.02 2.07 30.21
CA GLU A 311 11.16 1.25 29.02
C GLU A 311 12.61 1.32 28.50
N ASN A 312 13.23 0.17 28.21
CA ASN A 312 14.37 0.06 27.30
C ASN A 312 13.83 -0.22 25.90
#